data_AF-A0A0D0K0W9-F1
#
_entry.id   AF-A0A0D0K0W9-F1
#
_cell.length_a   1.000
_cell.length_b   1.000
_cell.length_c   1.000
_cell.angle_alpha   90.00
_cell.angle_beta   90.00
_cell.angle_gamma   90.00
#
_symmetry.space_group_name_H-M   'P 1'
#
loop_
_entity.id
_entity.type
_entity.pdbx_description
1 polymer ?
#
loop_
_entity_poly.entity_id
_entity_poly.type
_entity_poly.pdbx_seq_one_letter_code
_entity_poly.pdbx_strand_id
1 'polypeptide(L)'
;MTASMTRPGKIIAIHLSYASRADQRGRRPAAPSYFFKPASSVAASGGTVERPAGTELLAFEGEIALVIGTPARRVSLDDAWSHVGWVTASNDLGLYDLRANDKGSNVRSKGGDGYTPLGPELIDARIVDPAALRVRAWVNGDLRQDDTTAGLIFPLAQLVADLSQHFTLEPGDVILTGTPAGSSVIVPGDVVEIEVDAPDAPGAPSSGRLVTTVTQGDVPFDGDLGSLPAVDDLQRTEAWGSREEAGLPAEATAPALSPELRAKLLEAPTAGLSAQLRKRGHHSCFIDGVAANIPGSKIVGTAKTLRFVPFREDLFRTHGGGYNAQKRAFDAVDEGEIIVIEARGDATTGTLGDILALRARARGAAGVVTDGGVRDFDAVTEIGLPVFSQGAHPSVLGRKHVPWDSDITISCGGATVQPGDIIVGDSDGVIAIPPALAEQIADDTLAQEIEDAWIAEQVAAGHPVDGLFPLNAEWRARYEAATGAGSDTGSRS
;
A
#
# COMPACT_ATOMS: atom_id res chain seq x y z
N MET A 1 -21.96 40.51 16.19
CA MET A 1 -23.21 39.72 16.08
C MET A 1 -22.86 38.50 15.28
N THR A 2 -22.81 37.33 15.92
CA THR A 2 -22.59 36.04 15.26
C THR A 2 -23.84 35.66 14.50
N ALA A 3 -23.78 35.75 13.18
CA ALA A 3 -24.85 35.23 12.35
C ALA A 3 -24.76 33.71 12.42
N SER A 4 -25.59 33.06 13.25
CA SER A 4 -25.71 31.61 13.20
C SER A 4 -26.20 31.22 11.80
N MET A 5 -25.38 30.50 11.04
CA MET A 5 -25.75 29.94 9.74
C MET A 5 -26.77 28.82 9.96
N THR A 6 -28.03 29.18 10.16
CA THR A 6 -29.08 28.23 10.54
C THR A 6 -29.55 27.39 9.38
N ARG A 7 -29.51 27.89 8.14
CA ARG A 7 -29.87 27.16 6.91
C ARG A 7 -29.11 27.67 5.69
N PRO A 8 -27.96 27.07 5.33
CA PRO A 8 -27.29 27.35 4.07
C PRO A 8 -28.16 26.91 2.89
N GLY A 9 -27.92 27.48 1.70
CA GLY A 9 -28.64 27.13 0.48
C GLY A 9 -28.28 25.71 0.02
N LYS A 10 -27.06 25.55 -0.51
CA LYS A 10 -26.45 24.27 -0.87
C LYS A 10 -25.28 24.00 0.07
N ILE A 11 -25.13 22.74 0.49
CA ILE A 11 -23.93 22.25 1.16
C ILE A 11 -23.27 21.26 0.22
N ILE A 12 -22.11 21.65 -0.31
CA ILE A 12 -21.32 20.88 -1.25
C ILE A 12 -20.08 20.41 -0.49
N ALA A 13 -19.81 19.11 -0.51
CA ALA A 13 -18.66 18.54 0.15
C ALA A 13 -17.79 17.79 -0.87
N ILE A 14 -16.48 17.83 -0.67
CA ILE A 14 -15.51 17.11 -1.50
C ILE A 14 -15.14 15.78 -0.83
N HIS A 15 -14.96 14.73 -1.63
CA HIS A 15 -14.65 13.40 -1.10
C HIS A 15 -13.25 13.26 -0.50
N LEU A 16 -12.21 13.55 -1.27
CA LEU A 16 -10.82 13.32 -0.88
C LEU A 16 -9.95 14.46 -1.40
N SER A 17 -9.49 15.30 -0.47
CA SER A 17 -8.86 16.58 -0.81
C SER A 17 -7.52 16.83 -0.14
N TYR A 18 -7.09 15.99 0.82
CA TYR A 18 -5.78 16.11 1.48
C TYR A 18 -4.82 15.00 1.05
N ALA A 19 -3.55 15.35 0.84
CA ALA A 19 -2.49 14.39 0.51
C ALA A 19 -2.31 13.34 1.62
N SER A 20 -2.31 13.79 2.89
CA SER A 20 -2.20 12.92 4.07
C SER A 20 -3.31 11.86 4.10
N ARG A 21 -4.56 12.26 3.86
CA ARG A 21 -5.71 11.35 3.80
C ARG A 21 -5.68 10.44 2.56
N ALA A 22 -5.18 10.94 1.42
CA ALA A 22 -5.05 10.14 0.20
C ALA A 22 -4.00 9.03 0.35
N ASP A 23 -2.89 9.35 1.03
CA ASP A 23 -1.82 8.39 1.31
C ASP A 23 -2.30 7.33 2.31
N GLN A 24 -3.05 7.72 3.35
CA GLN A 24 -3.71 6.78 4.28
C GLN A 24 -4.64 5.80 3.56
N ARG A 25 -5.36 6.26 2.52
CA ARG A 25 -6.30 5.43 1.74
C ARG A 25 -5.66 4.70 0.56
N GLY A 26 -4.37 4.89 0.30
CA GLY A 26 -3.68 4.30 -0.85
C GLY A 26 -4.23 4.74 -2.22
N ARG A 27 -4.94 5.86 -2.29
CA ARG A 27 -5.54 6.39 -3.54
C ARG A 27 -5.48 7.90 -3.56
N ARG A 28 -4.97 8.46 -4.66
CA ARG A 28 -4.95 9.92 -4.90
C ARG A 28 -5.82 10.29 -6.12
N PRO A 29 -6.86 11.14 -5.95
CA PRO A 29 -7.70 11.55 -7.07
C PRO A 29 -6.98 12.56 -7.98
N ALA A 30 -7.19 12.46 -9.28
CA ALA A 30 -6.65 13.40 -10.28
C ALA A 30 -7.52 14.67 -10.45
N ALA A 31 -8.80 14.59 -10.08
CA ALA A 31 -9.76 15.68 -10.18
C ALA A 31 -10.69 15.67 -8.95
N PRO A 32 -11.24 16.83 -8.54
CA PRO A 32 -12.15 16.89 -7.41
C PRO A 32 -13.46 16.16 -7.71
N SER A 33 -14.08 15.60 -6.68
CA SER A 33 -15.38 14.92 -6.77
C SER A 33 -16.24 15.34 -5.59
N TYR A 34 -17.47 15.73 -5.90
CA TYR A 34 -18.36 16.39 -4.95
C TYR A 34 -19.61 15.56 -4.66
N PHE A 35 -20.20 15.80 -3.50
CA PHE A 35 -21.54 15.34 -3.12
C PHE A 35 -22.28 16.46 -2.38
N PHE A 36 -23.58 16.30 -2.22
CA PHE A 36 -24.42 17.24 -1.47
C PHE A 36 -24.77 16.69 -0.10
N LYS A 37 -24.81 17.57 0.90
CA LYS A 37 -25.38 17.28 2.21
C LYS A 37 -26.71 18.03 2.38
N PRO A 38 -27.75 17.42 2.97
CA PRO A 38 -29.02 18.09 3.24
C PRO A 38 -28.83 19.26 4.21
N ALA A 39 -29.52 20.38 3.98
CA ALA A 39 -29.45 21.54 4.87
C ALA A 39 -29.97 21.24 6.30
N SER A 40 -30.80 20.20 6.48
CA SER A 40 -31.25 19.73 7.80
C SER A 40 -30.13 19.14 8.66
N SER A 41 -29.03 18.71 8.04
CA SER A 41 -27.87 18.18 8.77
C SER A 41 -27.08 19.24 9.53
N VAL A 42 -27.36 20.54 9.32
CA VAL A 42 -26.61 21.61 9.98
C VAL A 42 -26.87 21.64 11.49
N ALA A 43 -25.80 21.74 12.26
CA ALA A 43 -25.83 21.93 13.70
C ALA A 43 -24.93 23.09 14.15
N ALA A 44 -25.17 23.57 15.37
CA ALA A 44 -24.36 24.59 16.02
C ALA A 44 -23.43 23.99 17.07
N SER A 45 -22.38 24.73 17.42
CA SER A 45 -21.47 24.37 18.51
C SER A 45 -22.21 24.19 19.84
N GLY A 46 -21.78 23.21 20.64
CA GLY A 46 -22.38 22.80 21.90
C GLY A 46 -23.57 21.84 21.76
N GLY A 47 -23.93 21.46 20.53
CA GLY A 47 -24.99 20.50 20.25
C GLY A 47 -24.56 19.03 20.37
N THR A 48 -25.52 18.15 20.09
CA THR A 48 -25.30 16.70 20.04
C THR A 48 -25.45 16.16 18.62
N VAL A 49 -24.73 15.08 18.32
CA VAL A 49 -24.98 14.24 17.14
C VAL A 49 -25.40 12.84 17.62
N GLU A 50 -26.45 12.29 17.01
CA GLU A 50 -26.89 10.93 17.29
C GLU A 50 -26.14 9.93 16.41
N ARG A 51 -25.57 8.90 17.04
CA ARG A 51 -25.23 7.63 16.37
C ARG A 51 -26.47 6.73 16.40
N PRO A 52 -27.12 6.46 15.25
CA PRO A 52 -28.36 5.69 15.20
C PRO A 52 -28.21 4.27 15.76
N ALA A 53 -29.33 3.69 16.21
CA ALA A 53 -29.33 2.32 16.71
C ALA A 53 -28.94 1.32 15.60
N GLY A 54 -28.13 0.32 15.95
CA GLY A 54 -27.64 -0.68 15.01
C GLY A 54 -26.47 -0.23 14.13
N THR A 55 -25.85 0.92 14.43
CA THR A 55 -24.63 1.39 13.77
C THR A 55 -23.45 1.44 14.75
N GLU A 56 -22.23 1.25 14.25
CA GLU A 56 -21.01 1.25 15.06
C GLU A 56 -19.93 2.25 14.58
N LEU A 57 -19.91 2.62 13.29
CA LEU A 57 -18.80 3.38 12.67
C LEU A 57 -19.16 4.83 12.32
N LEU A 58 -19.65 5.60 13.30
CA LEU A 58 -19.77 7.06 13.17
C LEU A 58 -18.38 7.67 13.26
N ALA A 59 -17.96 8.42 12.25
CA ALA A 59 -16.65 9.07 12.20
C ALA A 59 -16.77 10.59 12.13
N PHE A 60 -15.81 11.28 12.74
CA PHE A 60 -15.61 12.72 12.57
C PHE A 60 -14.66 13.00 11.41
N GLU A 61 -14.86 14.14 10.76
CA GLU A 61 -13.97 14.65 9.70
C GLU A 61 -13.87 16.17 9.89
N GLY A 62 -12.81 16.64 10.54
CA GLY A 62 -12.57 18.08 10.71
C GLY A 62 -12.22 18.72 9.38
N GLU A 63 -12.94 19.78 9.02
CA GLU A 63 -12.80 20.46 7.73
C GLU A 63 -12.82 21.98 7.85
N ILE A 64 -12.24 22.62 6.84
CA ILE A 64 -12.43 24.04 6.57
C ILE A 64 -13.71 24.18 5.74
N ALA A 65 -14.63 25.04 6.18
CA ALA A 65 -15.83 25.38 5.43
C ALA A 65 -15.71 26.78 4.82
N LEU A 66 -16.01 26.88 3.53
CA LEU A 66 -16.12 28.15 2.81
C LEU A 66 -17.58 28.56 2.73
N VAL A 67 -17.89 29.79 3.09
CA VAL A 67 -19.22 30.38 2.97
C VAL A 67 -19.20 31.40 1.84
N ILE A 68 -20.00 31.15 0.82
CA ILE A 68 -20.08 32.03 -0.36
C ILE A 68 -20.74 33.34 0.05
N GLY A 69 -20.08 34.47 -0.26
CA GLY A 69 -20.55 35.81 0.08
C GLY A 69 -21.21 36.53 -1.09
N THR A 70 -20.76 36.26 -2.32
CA THR A 70 -21.32 36.84 -3.55
C THR A 70 -21.53 35.75 -4.60
N PRO A 71 -22.52 35.88 -5.51
CA PRO A 71 -22.78 34.86 -6.50
C PRO A 71 -21.57 34.59 -7.39
N ALA A 72 -21.23 33.32 -7.61
CA ALA A 72 -20.14 32.91 -8.50
C ALA A 72 -20.67 31.97 -9.59
N ARG A 73 -20.41 32.30 -10.86
CA ARG A 73 -20.72 31.44 -12.01
C ARG A 73 -19.63 31.54 -13.06
N ARG A 74 -18.99 30.41 -13.39
CA ARG A 74 -17.89 30.31 -14.36
C ARG A 74 -16.79 31.35 -14.10
N VAL A 75 -16.43 31.52 -12.83
CA VAL A 75 -15.42 32.50 -12.42
C VAL A 75 -14.02 31.96 -12.68
N SER A 76 -13.07 32.85 -12.93
CA SER A 76 -11.67 32.47 -13.11
C SER A 76 -11.05 31.99 -11.79
N LEU A 77 -9.92 31.28 -11.85
CA LEU A 77 -9.20 30.88 -10.64
C LEU A 77 -8.75 32.10 -9.81
N ASP A 78 -8.32 33.18 -10.47
CA ASP A 78 -7.83 34.40 -9.82
C ASP A 78 -8.97 35.17 -9.13
N ASP A 79 -10.18 35.14 -9.68
CA ASP A 79 -11.35 35.82 -9.12
C ASP A 79 -12.07 34.99 -8.06
N ALA A 80 -11.89 33.66 -8.05
CA ALA A 80 -12.70 32.73 -7.28
C ALA A 80 -12.73 33.03 -5.78
N TRP A 81 -11.57 33.35 -5.17
CA TRP A 81 -11.50 33.62 -3.73
C TRP A 81 -12.31 34.87 -3.33
N SER A 82 -12.44 35.87 -4.20
CA SER A 82 -13.18 37.10 -3.93
C SER A 82 -14.69 36.87 -3.71
N HIS A 83 -15.19 35.70 -4.08
CA HIS A 83 -16.58 35.28 -3.87
C HIS A 83 -16.81 34.60 -2.52
N VAL A 84 -15.75 34.19 -1.82
CA VAL A 84 -15.84 33.63 -0.47
C VAL A 84 -16.01 34.79 0.51
N GLY A 85 -17.11 34.79 1.27
CA GLY A 85 -17.36 35.80 2.29
C GLY A 85 -16.72 35.44 3.62
N TRP A 86 -16.77 34.15 3.98
CA TRP A 86 -16.33 33.68 5.28
C TRP A 86 -15.68 32.30 5.21
N VAL A 87 -14.81 32.04 6.18
CA VAL A 87 -14.25 30.73 6.49
C VAL A 87 -14.69 30.35 7.91
N THR A 88 -14.99 29.07 8.14
CA THR A 88 -15.28 28.57 9.49
C THR A 88 -14.90 27.10 9.63
N ALA A 89 -14.98 26.56 10.85
CA ALA A 89 -14.80 25.13 11.10
C ALA A 89 -16.08 24.36 10.75
N SER A 90 -15.90 23.11 10.31
CA SER A 90 -16.96 22.15 10.07
C SER A 90 -16.56 20.76 10.54
N ASN A 91 -17.55 19.97 10.95
CA ASN A 91 -17.39 18.52 11.14
C ASN A 91 -18.21 17.78 10.07
N ASP A 92 -17.57 17.17 9.07
CA ASP A 92 -18.25 16.35 8.06
C ASP A 92 -18.51 14.92 8.58
N LEU A 93 -19.35 14.84 9.61
CA LEU A 93 -19.72 13.58 10.25
C LEU A 93 -20.33 12.59 9.24
N GLY A 94 -20.00 11.31 9.41
CA GLY A 94 -20.60 10.27 8.58
C GLY A 94 -20.51 8.86 9.15
N LEU A 95 -21.47 8.04 8.76
CA LEU A 95 -21.58 6.62 9.10
C LEU A 95 -21.03 5.74 7.99
N TYR A 96 -20.02 4.94 8.30
CA TYR A 96 -19.48 3.97 7.34
C TYR A 96 -20.44 2.80 7.12
N ASP A 97 -21.26 2.46 8.11
CA ASP A 97 -22.26 1.40 8.09
C ASP A 97 -23.31 1.57 6.97
N LEU A 98 -23.50 2.81 6.49
CA LEU A 98 -24.53 3.15 5.51
C LEU A 98 -23.99 3.35 4.09
N ARG A 99 -22.68 3.13 3.86
CA ARG A 99 -22.03 3.39 2.56
C ARG A 99 -22.38 2.38 1.48
N ALA A 100 -22.76 1.15 1.84
CA ALA A 100 -22.89 0.04 0.91
C ALA A 100 -23.74 0.37 -0.34
N ASN A 101 -24.90 1.03 -0.13
CA ASN A 101 -25.85 1.35 -1.21
C ASN A 101 -25.77 2.81 -1.68
N ASP A 102 -24.83 3.60 -1.17
CA ASP A 102 -24.77 5.05 -1.39
C ASP A 102 -23.40 5.52 -1.92
N LYS A 103 -22.71 4.60 -2.60
CA LYS A 103 -21.37 4.87 -3.15
C LYS A 103 -21.42 6.04 -4.13
N GLY A 104 -20.90 7.18 -3.68
CA GLY A 104 -20.72 8.41 -4.46
C GLY A 104 -21.76 9.50 -4.21
N SER A 105 -22.96 9.19 -3.69
CA SER A 105 -23.97 10.21 -3.37
C SER A 105 -23.92 10.66 -1.90
N ASN A 106 -23.51 9.78 -0.97
CA ASN A 106 -23.33 10.04 0.47
C ASN A 106 -24.53 10.65 1.23
N VAL A 107 -25.73 10.64 0.65
CA VAL A 107 -26.93 11.16 1.31
C VAL A 107 -27.27 10.37 2.57
N ARG A 108 -27.17 9.04 2.53
CA ARG A 108 -27.44 8.14 3.66
C ARG A 108 -26.32 8.20 4.70
N SER A 109 -25.07 8.19 4.27
CA SER A 109 -23.92 8.13 5.17
C SER A 109 -23.59 9.47 5.82
N LYS A 110 -23.84 10.59 5.14
CA LYS A 110 -23.42 11.93 5.58
C LYS A 110 -24.58 12.93 5.73
N GLY A 111 -25.83 12.51 5.53
CA GLY A 111 -26.98 13.42 5.52
C GLY A 111 -27.85 13.44 6.78
N GLY A 112 -27.46 12.75 7.86
CA GLY A 112 -28.22 12.71 9.11
C GLY A 112 -28.34 14.08 9.79
N ASP A 113 -29.35 14.25 10.64
CA ASP A 113 -29.53 15.47 11.42
C ASP A 113 -28.32 15.69 12.35
N GLY A 114 -27.76 16.91 12.29
CA GLY A 114 -26.54 17.26 13.02
C GLY A 114 -25.23 16.78 12.41
N TYR A 115 -25.22 16.21 11.20
CA TYR A 115 -24.00 15.69 10.55
C TYR A 115 -23.17 16.76 9.83
N THR A 116 -23.58 18.04 9.90
CA THR A 116 -22.81 19.20 9.43
C THR A 116 -22.76 20.31 10.50
N PRO A 117 -22.16 20.10 11.68
CA PRO A 117 -21.85 21.19 12.58
C PRO A 117 -21.00 22.25 11.87
N LEU A 118 -21.33 23.53 12.05
CA LEU A 118 -20.61 24.68 11.49
C LEU A 118 -20.37 25.73 12.58
N GLY A 119 -19.28 26.50 12.47
CA GLY A 119 -19.00 27.62 13.38
C GLY A 119 -17.90 27.31 14.40
N PRO A 120 -17.95 27.86 15.63
CA PRO A 120 -18.95 28.80 16.13
C PRO A 120 -18.82 30.21 15.52
N GLU A 121 -17.62 30.64 15.15
CA GLU A 121 -17.34 31.98 14.61
C GLU A 121 -17.01 31.94 13.11
N LEU A 122 -17.24 33.06 12.43
CA LEU A 122 -16.90 33.27 11.03
C LEU A 122 -15.62 34.11 10.93
N ILE A 123 -14.64 33.61 10.20
CA ILE A 123 -13.42 34.34 9.83
C ILE A 123 -13.69 35.06 8.51
N ASP A 124 -13.41 36.36 8.45
CA ASP A 124 -13.56 37.15 7.22
C ASP A 124 -12.56 36.67 6.16
N ALA A 125 -13.06 36.12 5.04
CA ALA A 125 -12.21 35.56 3.99
C ALA A 125 -11.33 36.61 3.30
N ARG A 126 -11.68 37.91 3.40
CA ARG A 126 -10.95 39.02 2.76
C ARG A 126 -9.66 39.40 3.48
N ILE A 127 -9.48 38.95 4.73
CA ILE A 127 -8.30 39.29 5.54
C ILE A 127 -7.33 38.11 5.71
N VAL A 128 -7.64 36.96 5.10
CA VAL A 128 -6.84 35.72 5.22
C VAL A 128 -6.39 35.23 3.85
N ASP A 129 -5.27 34.52 3.83
CA ASP A 129 -4.76 33.84 2.64
C ASP A 129 -5.35 32.42 2.58
N PRO A 130 -6.04 32.03 1.48
CA PRO A 130 -6.56 30.67 1.30
C PRO A 130 -5.49 29.57 1.32
N ALA A 131 -4.21 29.91 1.18
CA ALA A 131 -3.09 28.96 1.26
C ALA A 131 -2.49 28.83 2.68
N ALA A 132 -2.91 29.65 3.65
CA ALA A 132 -2.33 29.71 5.00
C ALA A 132 -3.37 29.50 6.13
N LEU A 133 -4.38 28.66 5.89
CA LEU A 133 -5.34 28.27 6.92
C LEU A 133 -4.92 26.94 7.55
N ARG A 134 -5.22 26.77 8.83
CA ARG A 134 -4.98 25.54 9.57
C ARG A 134 -6.29 24.97 10.10
N VAL A 135 -6.42 23.65 10.07
CA VAL A 135 -7.52 22.89 10.65
C VAL A 135 -6.98 21.94 11.70
N ARG A 136 -7.64 21.89 12.84
CA ARG A 136 -7.31 20.96 13.92
C ARG A 136 -8.58 20.32 14.47
N ALA A 137 -8.47 19.06 14.89
CA ALA A 137 -9.57 18.34 15.52
C ALA A 137 -9.10 17.58 16.76
N TRP A 138 -9.94 17.56 17.78
CA TRP A 138 -9.73 16.86 19.04
C TRP A 138 -10.90 15.94 19.35
N VAL A 139 -10.60 14.81 19.97
CA VAL A 139 -11.60 13.92 20.56
C VAL A 139 -11.26 13.78 22.04
N ASN A 140 -12.17 14.21 22.91
CA ASN A 140 -11.98 14.21 24.37
C ASN A 140 -10.70 14.95 24.82
N GLY A 141 -10.31 16.01 24.08
CA GLY A 141 -9.10 16.79 24.33
C GLY A 141 -7.83 16.25 23.68
N ASP A 142 -7.85 15.04 23.12
CA ASP A 142 -6.70 14.48 22.39
C ASP A 142 -6.67 15.00 20.96
N LEU A 143 -5.55 15.62 20.54
CA LEU A 143 -5.37 16.11 19.17
C LEU A 143 -5.29 14.92 18.21
N ARG A 144 -6.23 14.86 17.25
CA ARG A 144 -6.32 13.79 16.25
C ARG A 144 -5.99 14.25 14.84
N GLN A 145 -6.29 15.51 14.52
CA GLN A 145 -5.96 16.12 13.22
C GLN A 145 -5.26 17.45 13.45
N ASP A 146 -4.19 17.71 12.71
CA ASP A 146 -3.48 18.99 12.65
C ASP A 146 -2.81 19.12 11.29
N ASP A 147 -3.43 19.90 10.40
CA ASP A 147 -2.93 20.11 9.04
C ASP A 147 -3.29 21.52 8.56
N THR A 148 -2.70 21.92 7.44
CA THR A 148 -2.90 23.23 6.83
C THR A 148 -3.39 23.10 5.40
N THR A 149 -3.85 24.19 4.80
CA THR A 149 -4.20 24.24 3.37
C THR A 149 -3.05 23.91 2.43
N ALA A 150 -1.79 23.88 2.90
CA ALA A 150 -0.66 23.35 2.14
C ALA A 150 -0.75 21.83 1.89
N GLY A 151 -1.52 21.10 2.71
CA GLY A 151 -1.78 19.67 2.56
C GLY A 151 -2.89 19.34 1.54
N LEU A 152 -3.58 20.36 1.01
CA LEU A 152 -4.65 20.16 0.02
C LEU A 152 -4.09 19.74 -1.35
N ILE A 153 -4.71 18.73 -1.95
CA ILE A 153 -4.52 18.30 -3.34
C ILE A 153 -5.12 19.33 -4.30
N PHE A 154 -6.26 19.91 -3.92
CA PHE A 154 -6.98 20.91 -4.70
C PHE A 154 -7.07 22.21 -3.90
N PRO A 155 -6.41 23.31 -4.32
CA PRO A 155 -6.47 24.59 -3.62
C PRO A 155 -7.91 25.12 -3.47
N LEU A 156 -8.18 25.86 -2.40
CA LEU A 156 -9.54 26.34 -2.08
C LEU A 156 -10.18 27.17 -3.20
N ALA A 157 -9.41 28.06 -3.83
CA ALA A 157 -9.87 28.85 -4.97
C ALA A 157 -10.25 27.96 -6.18
N GLN A 158 -9.55 26.84 -6.38
CA GLN A 158 -9.87 25.88 -7.45
C GLN A 158 -11.25 25.27 -7.21
N LEU A 159 -11.60 24.90 -5.98
CA LEU A 159 -12.92 24.31 -5.66
C LEU A 159 -14.07 25.25 -6.03
N VAL A 160 -13.94 26.53 -5.71
CA VAL A 160 -14.94 27.56 -6.04
C VAL A 160 -15.03 27.76 -7.56
N ALA A 161 -13.90 27.93 -8.24
CA ALA A 161 -13.86 28.10 -9.70
C ALA A 161 -14.49 26.89 -10.40
N ASP A 162 -14.10 25.68 -10.00
CA ASP A 162 -14.54 24.41 -10.57
C ASP A 162 -16.04 24.19 -10.42
N LEU A 163 -16.57 24.29 -9.19
CA LEU A 163 -18.01 24.17 -8.93
C LEU A 163 -18.83 25.21 -9.70
N SER A 164 -18.31 26.44 -9.80
CA SER A 164 -18.98 27.51 -10.54
C SER A 164 -19.15 27.23 -12.04
N GLN A 165 -18.40 26.29 -12.61
CA GLN A 165 -18.58 25.88 -14.01
C GLN A 165 -19.91 25.16 -14.21
N HIS A 166 -20.32 24.37 -13.21
CA HIS A 166 -21.50 23.51 -13.25
C HIS A 166 -22.77 24.27 -12.92
N PHE A 167 -22.77 25.03 -11.83
CA PHE A 167 -23.94 25.78 -11.34
C PHE A 167 -23.53 27.08 -10.66
N THR A 168 -24.50 27.97 -10.45
CA THR A 168 -24.25 29.20 -9.71
C THR A 168 -24.10 28.87 -8.23
N LEU A 169 -22.98 29.28 -7.64
CA LEU A 169 -22.82 29.36 -6.19
C LEU A 169 -23.51 30.64 -5.72
N GLU A 170 -24.33 30.54 -4.69
CA GLU A 170 -25.20 31.60 -4.17
C GLU A 170 -24.71 32.05 -2.79
N PRO A 171 -24.93 33.31 -2.40
CA PRO A 171 -24.63 33.77 -1.05
C PRO A 171 -25.25 32.87 0.02
N GLY A 172 -24.43 32.40 0.96
CA GLY A 172 -24.82 31.46 2.01
C GLY A 172 -24.66 29.98 1.67
N ASP A 173 -24.26 29.63 0.44
CA ASP A 173 -23.81 28.27 0.14
C ASP A 173 -22.53 27.94 0.91
N VAL A 174 -22.37 26.65 1.21
CA VAL A 174 -21.23 26.12 1.96
C VAL A 174 -20.49 25.09 1.12
N ILE A 175 -19.17 25.23 1.09
CA ILE A 175 -18.26 24.23 0.52
C ILE A 175 -17.43 23.64 1.65
N LEU A 176 -17.56 22.34 1.91
CA LEU A 176 -16.71 21.57 2.80
C LEU A 176 -15.51 21.04 1.99
N THR A 177 -14.29 21.37 2.43
CA THR A 177 -13.10 21.33 1.57
C THR A 177 -12.26 20.05 1.74
N GLY A 178 -12.77 19.07 2.47
CA GLY A 178 -12.14 17.79 2.75
C GLY A 178 -11.40 17.80 4.08
N THR A 179 -11.04 16.60 4.52
CA THR A 179 -10.41 16.36 5.82
C THR A 179 -8.99 15.77 5.69
N PRO A 180 -8.04 16.14 6.54
CA PRO A 180 -6.71 15.51 6.61
C PRO A 180 -6.76 14.10 7.23
N ALA A 181 -5.62 13.40 7.25
CA ALA A 181 -5.49 12.15 8.01
C ALA A 181 -5.81 12.36 9.50
N GLY A 182 -6.18 11.27 10.20
CA GLY A 182 -6.50 11.29 11.64
C GLY A 182 -7.99 11.29 11.98
N SER A 183 -8.87 11.38 10.98
CA SER A 183 -10.29 11.04 11.13
C SER A 183 -10.45 9.57 11.53
N SER A 184 -11.27 9.32 12.56
CA SER A 184 -11.53 8.00 13.12
C SER A 184 -12.94 7.89 13.70
N VAL A 185 -13.29 6.72 14.23
CA VAL A 185 -14.60 6.45 14.84
C VAL A 185 -14.74 7.17 16.19
N ILE A 186 -15.92 7.71 16.44
CA ILE A 186 -16.35 8.34 17.69
C ILE A 186 -17.57 7.60 18.24
N VAL A 187 -17.62 7.45 19.56
CA VAL A 187 -18.65 6.67 20.26
C VAL A 187 -19.50 7.56 21.18
N PRO A 188 -20.72 7.12 21.55
CA PRO A 188 -21.56 7.86 22.48
C PRO A 188 -20.81 8.25 23.76
N GLY A 189 -20.90 9.52 24.13
CA GLY A 189 -20.14 10.12 25.24
C GLY A 189 -18.90 10.92 24.79
N ASP A 190 -18.37 10.66 23.59
CA ASP A 190 -17.24 11.43 23.07
C ASP A 190 -17.64 12.89 22.79
N VAL A 191 -16.68 13.79 23.02
CA VAL A 191 -16.76 15.20 22.66
C VAL A 191 -15.74 15.48 21.57
N VAL A 192 -16.22 15.93 20.40
CA VAL A 192 -15.39 16.30 19.27
C VAL A 192 -15.32 17.81 19.17
N GLU A 193 -14.10 18.35 19.05
CA GLU A 193 -13.86 19.76 18.86
C GLU A 193 -13.11 19.98 17.55
N ILE A 194 -13.54 20.93 16.72
CA ILE A 194 -12.81 21.33 15.51
C ILE A 194 -12.55 22.84 15.54
N GLU A 195 -11.37 23.24 15.10
CA GLU A 195 -10.98 24.65 15.01
C GLU A 195 -10.29 24.90 13.67
N VAL A 196 -10.65 26.02 13.06
CA VAL A 196 -9.96 26.59 11.91
C VAL A 196 -9.40 27.94 12.32
N ASP A 197 -8.12 28.18 12.06
CA ASP A 197 -7.48 29.47 12.30
C ASP A 197 -6.58 29.90 11.13
N ALA A 198 -6.30 31.21 11.08
CA ALA A 198 -5.36 31.81 10.14
C ALA A 198 -4.20 32.44 10.94
N PRO A 199 -3.22 31.64 11.40
CA PRO A 199 -2.24 32.07 12.38
C PRO A 199 -1.36 33.24 11.90
N ASP A 200 -1.10 33.31 10.60
CA ASP A 200 -0.22 34.32 9.99
C ASP A 200 -0.98 35.58 9.53
N ALA A 201 -2.31 35.58 9.59
CA ALA A 201 -3.13 36.73 9.21
C ALA A 201 -3.17 37.80 10.33
N PRO A 202 -3.40 39.09 10.00
CA PRO A 202 -3.53 40.15 11.01
C PRO A 202 -4.57 39.82 12.07
N GLY A 203 -4.14 39.77 13.33
CA GLY A 203 -5.00 39.44 14.47
C GLY A 203 -5.22 37.95 14.72
N ALA A 204 -4.58 37.06 13.95
CA ALA A 204 -4.65 35.60 14.05
C ALA A 204 -6.08 35.08 14.28
N PRO A 205 -7.03 35.39 13.36
CA PRO A 205 -8.43 35.06 13.57
C PRO A 205 -8.64 33.54 13.66
N SER A 206 -9.58 33.13 14.50
CA SER A 206 -9.97 31.73 14.73
C SER A 206 -11.48 31.59 14.67
N SER A 207 -11.97 30.44 14.21
CA SER A 207 -13.38 30.05 14.29
C SER A 207 -13.84 29.80 15.73
N GLY A 208 -12.91 29.70 16.68
CA GLY A 208 -13.18 29.06 17.98
C GLY A 208 -13.39 27.55 17.83
N ARG A 209 -13.64 26.89 18.96
CA ARG A 209 -13.88 25.44 19.02
C ARG A 209 -15.34 25.12 18.68
N LEU A 210 -15.54 24.43 17.57
CA LEU A 210 -16.80 23.80 17.20
C LEU A 210 -16.96 22.50 17.99
N VAL A 211 -17.78 22.51 19.02
CA VAL A 211 -17.94 21.39 19.96
C VAL A 211 -19.18 20.58 19.59
N THR A 212 -19.05 19.26 19.47
CA THR A 212 -20.16 18.32 19.23
C THR A 212 -20.05 17.15 20.19
N THR A 213 -21.14 16.80 20.89
CA THR A 213 -21.19 15.62 21.78
C THR A 213 -21.91 14.45 21.11
N VAL A 214 -21.35 13.25 21.15
CA VAL A 214 -21.98 12.06 20.55
C VAL A 214 -22.99 11.45 21.52
N THR A 215 -24.15 11.09 21.00
CA THR A 215 -25.24 10.42 21.73
C THR A 215 -25.62 9.11 21.03
N GLN A 216 -26.26 8.19 21.75
CA GLN A 216 -26.75 6.92 21.20
C GLN A 216 -28.25 7.04 20.90
N GLY A 217 -28.64 6.80 19.65
CA GLY A 217 -30.04 6.63 19.26
C GLY A 217 -30.57 5.26 19.67
N ASP A 218 -31.87 5.18 19.90
CA ASP A 218 -32.60 3.97 20.32
C ASP A 218 -33.55 3.42 19.24
N VAL A 219 -33.81 4.19 18.18
CA VAL A 219 -34.68 3.80 17.07
C VAL A 219 -33.89 3.05 16.00
N PRO A 220 -34.16 1.76 15.75
CA PRO A 220 -33.51 1.01 14.68
C PRO A 220 -34.05 1.40 13.30
N PHE A 221 -33.25 1.16 12.27
CA PHE A 221 -33.72 1.22 10.89
C PHE A 221 -34.76 0.12 10.61
N ASP A 222 -35.80 0.47 9.87
CA ASP A 222 -36.82 -0.47 9.41
C ASP A 222 -36.36 -1.16 8.12
N GLY A 223 -36.14 -2.48 8.21
CA GLY A 223 -35.71 -3.30 7.08
C GLY A 223 -36.77 -3.48 5.99
N ASP A 224 -38.05 -3.23 6.31
CA ASP A 224 -39.13 -3.28 5.32
C ASP A 224 -39.18 -2.01 4.46
N LEU A 225 -38.59 -0.90 4.92
CA LEU A 225 -38.55 0.38 4.20
C LEU A 225 -37.29 0.57 3.37
N GLY A 226 -36.17 -0.05 3.76
CA GLY A 226 -34.91 0.12 3.06
C GLY A 226 -33.77 -0.71 3.62
N SER A 227 -32.58 -0.51 3.07
CA SER A 227 -31.41 -1.26 3.51
C SER A 227 -30.94 -0.87 4.90
N LEU A 228 -30.56 -1.87 5.67
CA LEU A 228 -30.03 -1.73 7.01
C LEU A 228 -28.54 -1.32 7.02
N PRO A 229 -28.02 -0.86 8.16
CA PRO A 229 -26.58 -0.76 8.41
C PRO A 229 -25.86 -2.10 8.14
N ALA A 230 -24.70 -2.04 7.50
CA ALA A 230 -23.86 -3.21 7.22
C ALA A 230 -22.38 -2.84 7.34
N VAL A 231 -21.60 -3.73 7.97
CA VAL A 231 -20.19 -3.51 8.28
C VAL A 231 -19.38 -4.79 8.07
N ASP A 232 -18.28 -4.68 7.35
CA ASP A 232 -17.23 -5.68 7.20
C ASP A 232 -15.86 -5.13 7.66
N ASP A 233 -14.83 -5.96 7.58
CA ASP A 233 -13.45 -5.59 7.93
C ASP A 233 -12.91 -4.42 7.10
N LEU A 234 -13.35 -4.27 5.85
CA LEU A 234 -12.97 -3.16 5.00
C LEU A 234 -13.56 -1.85 5.54
N GLN A 235 -14.87 -1.81 5.84
CA GLN A 235 -15.47 -0.61 6.42
C GLN A 235 -14.87 -0.25 7.78
N ARG A 236 -14.58 -1.24 8.63
CA ARG A 236 -13.90 -0.99 9.92
C ARG A 236 -12.52 -0.39 9.71
N THR A 237 -11.72 -0.98 8.83
CA THR A 237 -10.38 -0.49 8.50
C THR A 237 -10.42 0.94 7.97
N GLU A 238 -11.32 1.24 7.03
CA GLU A 238 -11.46 2.59 6.48
C GLU A 238 -11.96 3.62 7.50
N ALA A 239 -12.85 3.21 8.42
CA ALA A 239 -13.43 4.08 9.44
C ALA A 239 -12.43 4.42 10.54
N TRP A 240 -11.65 3.44 11.00
CA TRP A 240 -10.65 3.64 12.04
C TRP A 240 -9.35 4.24 11.51
N GLY A 241 -9.02 4.01 10.23
CA GLY A 241 -7.82 4.49 9.57
C GLY A 241 -6.80 3.39 9.27
N SER A 242 -6.87 2.26 9.99
CA SER A 242 -6.03 1.08 9.80
C SER A 242 -6.68 -0.18 10.42
N ARG A 243 -6.19 -1.38 10.06
CA ARG A 243 -6.66 -2.65 10.67
C ARG A 243 -6.33 -2.72 12.17
N GLU A 244 -5.14 -2.24 12.54
CA GLU A 244 -4.67 -2.21 13.93
C GLU A 244 -5.57 -1.33 14.80
N GLU A 245 -5.86 -0.10 14.36
CA GLU A 245 -6.76 0.81 15.09
C GLU A 245 -8.21 0.29 15.12
N ALA A 246 -8.62 -0.48 14.11
CA ALA A 246 -9.91 -1.17 14.10
C ALA A 246 -9.99 -2.36 15.07
N GLY A 247 -8.90 -2.73 15.75
CA GLY A 247 -8.82 -3.93 16.59
C GLY A 247 -8.93 -5.23 15.80
N LEU A 248 -8.72 -5.18 14.48
CA LEU A 248 -8.74 -6.34 13.61
C LEU A 248 -7.38 -7.06 13.68
N PRO A 249 -7.35 -8.39 13.60
CA PRO A 249 -6.08 -9.11 13.49
C PRO A 249 -5.34 -8.63 12.23
N ALA A 250 -4.01 -8.57 12.36
CA ALA A 250 -3.13 -8.39 11.21
C ALA A 250 -3.56 -9.37 10.12
N GLU A 251 -3.62 -8.89 8.88
CA GLU A 251 -4.02 -9.72 7.76
C GLU A 251 -3.08 -10.93 7.73
N ALA A 252 -3.63 -12.13 7.89
CA ALA A 252 -2.87 -13.35 7.79
C ALA A 252 -2.49 -13.52 6.32
N THR A 253 -1.39 -12.91 5.90
CA THR A 253 -0.70 -13.36 4.70
C THR A 253 -0.24 -14.78 5.01
N ALA A 254 -0.82 -15.76 4.31
CA ALA A 254 -0.21 -17.08 4.27
C ALA A 254 1.29 -16.88 3.95
N PRO A 255 2.20 -17.59 4.63
CA PRO A 255 3.63 -17.43 4.36
C PRO A 255 3.82 -17.60 2.85
N ALA A 256 4.47 -16.61 2.22
CA ALA A 256 4.70 -16.60 0.78
C ALA A 256 5.28 -17.94 0.29
N LEU A 257 6.09 -18.59 1.14
CA LEU A 257 6.63 -19.92 0.95
C LEU A 257 6.17 -20.87 2.06
N SER A 258 5.15 -21.68 1.80
CA SER A 258 4.75 -22.78 2.70
C SER A 258 5.79 -23.92 2.69
N PRO A 259 5.85 -24.78 3.72
CA PRO A 259 6.69 -25.96 3.71
C PRO A 259 6.44 -26.89 2.51
N GLU A 260 5.17 -27.03 2.11
CA GLU A 260 4.76 -27.85 0.96
C GLU A 260 5.25 -27.25 -0.36
N LEU A 261 5.06 -25.94 -0.56
CA LEU A 261 5.57 -25.24 -1.74
C LEU A 261 7.09 -25.30 -1.79
N ARG A 262 7.76 -25.12 -0.65
CA ARG A 262 9.22 -25.23 -0.54
C ARG A 262 9.71 -26.62 -0.96
N ALA A 263 9.02 -27.68 -0.57
CA ALA A 263 9.37 -29.04 -0.98
C ALA A 263 9.26 -29.21 -2.50
N LYS A 264 8.16 -28.74 -3.12
CA LYS A 264 8.00 -28.77 -4.58
C LYS A 264 9.11 -28.02 -5.32
N LEU A 265 9.47 -26.82 -4.84
CA LEU A 265 10.51 -25.99 -5.45
C LEU A 265 11.93 -26.54 -5.25
N LEU A 266 12.17 -27.35 -4.21
CA LEU A 266 13.43 -28.07 -4.03
C LEU A 266 13.60 -29.18 -5.08
N GLU A 267 12.51 -29.81 -5.50
CA GLU A 267 12.49 -30.83 -6.55
C GLU A 267 12.52 -30.23 -7.95
N ALA A 268 11.83 -29.12 -8.17
CA ALA A 268 11.69 -28.49 -9.49
C ALA A 268 13.03 -27.91 -10.00
N PRO A 269 13.48 -28.26 -11.22
CA PRO A 269 14.70 -27.68 -11.81
C PRO A 269 14.49 -26.22 -12.21
N THR A 270 15.51 -25.38 -12.04
CA THR A 270 15.44 -23.95 -12.37
C THR A 270 15.11 -23.72 -13.85
N ALA A 271 15.59 -24.58 -14.75
CA ALA A 271 15.27 -24.55 -16.18
C ALA A 271 13.76 -24.73 -16.45
N GLY A 272 13.12 -25.69 -15.78
CA GLY A 272 11.68 -25.94 -15.89
C GLY A 272 10.84 -24.79 -15.34
N LEU A 273 11.25 -24.22 -14.19
CA LEU A 273 10.60 -23.05 -13.59
C LEU A 273 10.72 -21.82 -14.52
N SER A 274 11.88 -21.61 -15.13
CA SER A 274 12.13 -20.55 -16.12
C SER A 274 11.22 -20.71 -17.36
N ALA A 275 11.06 -21.93 -17.87
CA ALA A 275 10.16 -22.19 -18.99
C ALA A 275 8.69 -21.85 -18.65
N GLN A 276 8.22 -22.18 -17.45
CA GLN A 276 6.86 -21.89 -16.99
C GLN A 276 6.61 -20.39 -16.75
N LEU A 277 7.60 -19.66 -16.23
CA LEU A 277 7.57 -18.21 -16.14
C LEU A 277 7.46 -17.56 -17.52
N ARG A 278 8.28 -18.03 -18.48
CA ARG A 278 8.28 -17.50 -19.84
C ARG A 278 6.95 -17.72 -20.56
N LYS A 279 6.30 -18.88 -20.38
CA LYS A 279 4.95 -19.16 -20.91
C LYS A 279 3.90 -18.16 -20.40
N ARG A 280 4.13 -17.56 -19.22
CA ARG A 280 3.25 -16.59 -18.56
C ARG A 280 3.65 -15.13 -18.82
N GLY A 281 4.59 -14.88 -19.72
CA GLY A 281 5.04 -13.53 -20.07
C GLY A 281 6.11 -12.94 -19.14
N HIS A 282 6.66 -13.74 -18.23
CA HIS A 282 7.75 -13.32 -17.35
C HIS A 282 9.11 -13.67 -17.99
N HIS A 283 9.81 -12.67 -18.50
CA HIS A 283 11.04 -12.84 -19.29
C HIS A 283 12.32 -12.41 -18.56
N SER A 284 12.22 -11.67 -17.46
CA SER A 284 13.35 -11.00 -16.80
C SER A 284 13.47 -11.39 -15.32
N CYS A 285 13.21 -12.66 -15.02
CA CYS A 285 13.20 -13.22 -13.67
C CYS A 285 14.48 -13.98 -13.31
N PHE A 286 15.48 -13.99 -14.18
CA PHE A 286 16.74 -14.72 -13.99
C PHE A 286 17.85 -13.78 -13.54
N ILE A 287 18.57 -14.15 -12.48
CA ILE A 287 19.71 -13.40 -11.97
C ILE A 287 20.94 -13.82 -12.77
N ASP A 288 21.33 -13.00 -13.73
CA ASP A 288 22.43 -13.30 -14.66
C ASP A 288 23.80 -13.26 -13.98
N GLY A 289 24.71 -14.11 -14.50
CA GLY A 289 26.13 -14.09 -14.16
C GLY A 289 26.52 -14.75 -12.83
N VAL A 290 25.55 -15.28 -12.08
CA VAL A 290 25.83 -15.97 -10.81
C VAL A 290 25.88 -17.47 -10.98
N ALA A 291 26.77 -18.14 -10.24
CA ALA A 291 26.88 -19.59 -10.18
C ALA A 291 27.06 -20.05 -8.72
N ALA A 292 26.68 -21.29 -8.44
CA ALA A 292 26.86 -21.88 -7.12
C ALA A 292 28.35 -21.99 -6.77
N ASN A 293 28.74 -21.42 -5.62
CA ASN A 293 30.11 -21.51 -5.12
C ASN A 293 30.46 -22.95 -4.68
N ILE A 294 29.46 -23.70 -4.21
CA ILE A 294 29.55 -25.13 -3.92
C ILE A 294 28.81 -25.87 -5.06
N PRO A 295 29.51 -26.65 -5.91
CA PRO A 295 28.89 -27.40 -6.99
C PRO A 295 27.75 -28.30 -6.52
N GLY A 296 26.64 -28.32 -7.27
CA GLY A 296 25.45 -29.12 -6.93
C GLY A 296 24.55 -28.51 -5.84
N SER A 297 24.81 -27.29 -5.37
CA SER A 297 23.92 -26.63 -4.42
C SER A 297 22.53 -26.37 -5.01
N LYS A 298 21.50 -26.61 -4.19
CA LYS A 298 20.12 -26.15 -4.41
C LYS A 298 19.77 -25.15 -3.31
N ILE A 299 19.08 -24.08 -3.67
CA ILE A 299 18.67 -23.00 -2.77
C ILE A 299 17.20 -22.67 -3.05
N VAL A 300 16.39 -22.59 -1.98
CA VAL A 300 14.98 -22.18 -2.01
C VAL A 300 14.65 -21.40 -0.73
N GLY A 301 14.07 -20.22 -0.88
CA GLY A 301 13.75 -19.31 0.23
C GLY A 301 13.14 -17.99 -0.26
N THR A 302 12.71 -17.14 0.66
CA THR A 302 12.20 -15.79 0.34
C THR A 302 13.32 -14.75 0.33
N ALA A 303 13.24 -13.76 -0.55
CA ALA A 303 14.28 -12.77 -0.74
C ALA A 303 14.32 -11.74 0.41
N LYS A 304 15.50 -11.59 1.01
CA LYS A 304 15.89 -10.42 1.80
C LYS A 304 16.88 -9.60 0.98
N THR A 305 16.48 -8.42 0.53
CA THR A 305 17.26 -7.66 -0.46
C THR A 305 18.25 -6.70 0.18
N LEU A 306 19.40 -6.52 -0.46
CA LEU A 306 20.45 -5.59 -0.08
C LEU A 306 21.00 -4.90 -1.33
N ARG A 307 21.11 -3.57 -1.29
CA ARG A 307 21.58 -2.77 -2.43
C ARG A 307 22.89 -2.06 -2.14
N PHE A 308 23.86 -2.19 -3.05
CA PHE A 308 25.10 -1.44 -3.04
C PHE A 308 25.12 -0.36 -4.13
N VAL A 309 25.59 0.84 -3.78
CA VAL A 309 25.80 1.94 -4.73
C VAL A 309 27.28 2.15 -5.04
N PRO A 310 27.63 2.78 -6.19
CA PRO A 310 29.01 3.04 -6.57
C PRO A 310 29.81 3.69 -5.44
N PHE A 311 31.06 3.27 -5.28
CA PHE A 311 31.93 3.85 -4.28
C PHE A 311 32.11 5.36 -4.50
N ARG A 312 31.95 6.12 -3.43
CA ARG A 312 32.29 7.54 -3.32
C ARG A 312 32.83 7.77 -1.92
N GLU A 313 33.97 8.43 -1.78
CA GLU A 313 34.73 8.51 -0.54
C GLU A 313 33.95 9.16 0.61
N ASP A 314 33.14 10.19 0.32
CA ASP A 314 32.28 10.87 1.29
C ASP A 314 31.10 10.00 1.74
N LEU A 315 30.49 9.25 0.82
CA LEU A 315 29.40 8.32 1.12
C LEU A 315 29.89 7.12 1.92
N PHE A 316 31.06 6.56 1.57
CA PHE A 316 31.63 5.45 2.32
C PHE A 316 32.00 5.86 3.75
N ARG A 317 32.45 7.11 3.97
CA ARG A 317 32.72 7.63 5.32
C ARG A 317 31.48 7.62 6.21
N THR A 318 30.30 7.87 5.65
CA THR A 318 29.03 8.00 6.37
C THR A 318 28.24 6.69 6.44
N HIS A 319 28.34 5.83 5.42
CA HIS A 319 27.50 4.64 5.26
C HIS A 319 28.30 3.33 5.21
N GLY A 320 29.62 3.38 4.98
CA GLY A 320 30.45 2.19 4.78
C GLY A 320 30.97 1.54 6.07
N GLY A 321 31.20 2.33 7.13
CA GLY A 321 31.72 1.85 8.43
C GLY A 321 30.63 1.39 9.40
N GLY A 322 31.04 0.95 10.60
CA GLY A 322 30.11 0.69 11.72
C GLY A 322 29.07 -0.40 11.42
N TYR A 323 27.85 -0.21 11.95
CA TYR A 323 26.68 -1.07 11.73
C TYR A 323 25.89 -0.64 10.49
N ASN A 324 26.55 -0.73 9.34
CA ASN A 324 26.04 -0.33 8.02
C ASN A 324 24.89 -1.24 7.51
N ALA A 325 24.30 -0.88 6.35
CA ALA A 325 23.19 -1.62 5.77
C ALA A 325 23.50 -3.10 5.48
N GLN A 326 24.74 -3.43 5.10
CA GLN A 326 25.16 -4.82 4.91
C GLN A 326 25.06 -5.61 6.22
N LYS A 327 25.65 -5.11 7.31
CA LYS A 327 25.60 -5.83 8.59
C LYS A 327 24.17 -5.93 9.13
N ARG A 328 23.37 -4.87 8.98
CA ARG A 328 21.94 -4.89 9.36
C ARG A 328 21.17 -5.97 8.60
N ALA A 329 21.37 -6.08 7.28
CA ALA A 329 20.70 -7.10 6.48
C ALA A 329 21.07 -8.53 6.91
N PHE A 330 22.36 -8.78 7.19
CA PHE A 330 22.82 -10.09 7.67
C PHE A 330 22.39 -10.40 9.11
N ASP A 331 22.20 -9.39 9.97
CA ASP A 331 21.69 -9.59 11.33
C ASP A 331 20.17 -9.80 11.35
N ALA A 332 19.45 -9.15 10.45
CA ALA A 332 17.99 -9.18 10.35
C ALA A 332 17.45 -10.28 9.43
N VAL A 333 18.31 -11.13 8.84
CA VAL A 333 17.85 -12.27 8.04
C VAL A 333 17.14 -13.28 8.94
N ASP A 334 15.98 -13.75 8.51
CA ASP A 334 15.20 -14.76 9.20
C ASP A 334 15.46 -16.18 8.66
N GLU A 335 15.00 -17.17 9.43
CA GLU A 335 15.16 -18.59 9.06
C GLU A 335 14.48 -18.87 7.72
N GLY A 336 15.19 -19.51 6.79
CA GLY A 336 14.69 -19.82 5.46
C GLY A 336 14.77 -18.68 4.44
N GLU A 337 15.15 -17.46 4.83
CA GLU A 337 15.35 -16.35 3.90
C GLU A 337 16.69 -16.46 3.14
N ILE A 338 16.76 -15.79 1.99
CA ILE A 338 17.93 -15.71 1.13
C ILE A 338 18.32 -14.24 1.01
N ILE A 339 19.55 -13.92 1.37
CA ILE A 339 20.05 -12.55 1.19
C ILE A 339 20.42 -12.36 -0.27
N VAL A 340 19.74 -11.45 -0.98
CA VAL A 340 19.98 -11.13 -2.39
C VAL A 340 20.65 -9.76 -2.50
N ILE A 341 21.86 -9.71 -3.04
CA ILE A 341 22.72 -8.53 -3.04
C ILE A 341 22.89 -7.97 -4.46
N GLU A 342 22.35 -6.77 -4.70
CA GLU A 342 22.66 -5.96 -5.88
C GLU A 342 24.03 -5.28 -5.67
N ALA A 343 25.03 -5.81 -6.35
CA ALA A 343 26.37 -5.27 -6.54
C ALA A 343 26.58 -4.71 -7.96
N ARG A 344 25.50 -4.61 -8.75
CA ARG A 344 25.45 -4.01 -10.10
C ARG A 344 26.28 -4.80 -11.11
N GLY A 345 26.39 -6.11 -10.92
CA GLY A 345 27.19 -6.99 -11.78
C GLY A 345 28.71 -6.81 -11.66
N ASP A 346 29.23 -6.22 -10.58
CA ASP A 346 30.67 -5.94 -10.43
C ASP A 346 31.39 -7.01 -9.60
N ALA A 347 31.89 -8.06 -10.28
CA ALA A 347 32.72 -9.11 -9.68
C ALA A 347 34.10 -8.64 -9.17
N THR A 348 34.54 -7.41 -9.47
CA THR A 348 35.89 -6.95 -9.16
C THR A 348 36.04 -6.42 -7.72
N THR A 349 35.10 -6.81 -6.86
CA THR A 349 35.14 -6.56 -5.42
C THR A 349 34.27 -7.57 -4.65
N GLY A 350 34.65 -7.86 -3.40
CA GLY A 350 33.87 -8.70 -2.50
C GLY A 350 32.63 -8.00 -1.97
N THR A 351 31.53 -8.74 -1.89
CA THR A 351 30.22 -8.29 -1.37
C THR A 351 29.85 -8.92 -0.02
N LEU A 352 30.52 -10.02 0.33
CA LEU A 352 30.52 -10.65 1.64
C LEU A 352 31.85 -11.39 1.84
N GLY A 353 32.07 -11.89 3.05
CA GLY A 353 33.16 -12.79 3.42
C GLY A 353 32.72 -13.78 4.49
N ASP A 354 33.67 -14.56 5.01
CA ASP A 354 33.47 -15.62 5.99
C ASP A 354 32.61 -15.23 7.20
N ILE A 355 32.88 -14.09 7.85
CA ILE A 355 32.15 -13.65 9.05
C ILE A 355 30.67 -13.40 8.76
N LEU A 356 30.36 -12.79 7.62
CA LEU A 356 28.97 -12.51 7.23
C LEU A 356 28.26 -13.79 6.80
N ALA A 357 28.92 -14.67 6.05
CA ALA A 357 28.38 -15.98 5.72
C ALA A 357 28.10 -16.82 6.97
N LEU A 358 29.01 -16.81 7.95
CA LEU A 358 28.82 -17.50 9.23
C LEU A 358 27.63 -16.94 9.99
N ARG A 359 27.46 -15.61 9.98
CA ARG A 359 26.32 -14.96 10.63
C ARG A 359 24.98 -15.34 9.99
N ALA A 360 24.91 -15.31 8.65
CA ALA A 360 23.72 -15.74 7.92
C ALA A 360 23.36 -17.19 8.24
N ARG A 361 24.36 -18.10 8.22
CA ARG A 361 24.16 -19.50 8.62
C ARG A 361 23.65 -19.63 10.06
N ALA A 362 24.23 -18.89 11.00
CA ALA A 362 23.82 -18.91 12.40
C ALA A 362 22.39 -18.38 12.63
N ARG A 363 21.88 -17.55 11.72
CA ARG A 363 20.49 -17.05 11.72
C ARG A 363 19.49 -18.00 11.04
N GLY A 364 19.97 -19.07 10.40
CA GLY A 364 19.13 -20.01 9.67
C GLY A 364 18.81 -19.59 8.24
N ALA A 365 19.56 -18.65 7.65
CA ALA A 365 19.38 -18.26 6.25
C ALA A 365 19.51 -19.49 5.32
N ALA A 366 18.66 -19.58 4.31
CA ALA A 366 18.72 -20.62 3.29
C ALA A 366 19.90 -20.43 2.32
N GLY A 367 20.40 -19.20 2.17
CA GLY A 367 21.57 -18.91 1.34
C GLY A 367 21.83 -17.43 1.10
N VAL A 368 22.79 -17.15 0.21
CA VAL A 368 23.10 -15.80 -0.29
C VAL A 368 23.19 -15.83 -1.81
N VAL A 369 22.63 -14.84 -2.48
CA VAL A 369 22.80 -14.60 -3.92
C VAL A 369 23.39 -13.20 -4.07
N THR A 370 24.44 -13.05 -4.87
CA THR A 370 25.07 -11.75 -5.15
C THR A 370 25.53 -11.69 -6.59
N ASP A 371 25.20 -10.63 -7.30
CA ASP A 371 25.76 -10.38 -8.64
C ASP A 371 27.16 -9.74 -8.59
N GLY A 372 27.85 -9.83 -7.45
CA GLY A 372 29.24 -9.41 -7.27
C GLY A 372 30.17 -10.56 -6.87
N GLY A 373 31.39 -10.21 -6.44
CA GLY A 373 32.39 -11.17 -5.98
C GLY A 373 32.23 -11.55 -4.51
N VAL A 374 32.89 -12.63 -4.09
CA VAL A 374 32.93 -13.14 -2.71
C VAL A 374 34.36 -13.16 -2.19
N ARG A 375 34.55 -12.57 -1.00
CA ARG A 375 35.84 -12.59 -0.30
C ARG A 375 35.96 -13.87 0.53
N ASP A 376 37.20 -14.31 0.76
CA ASP A 376 37.53 -15.47 1.59
C ASP A 376 36.75 -16.70 1.10
N PHE A 377 36.76 -16.88 -0.24
CA PHE A 377 35.87 -17.77 -0.98
C PHE A 377 35.90 -19.22 -0.47
N ASP A 378 37.09 -19.76 -0.22
CA ASP A 378 37.26 -21.12 0.30
C ASP A 378 36.65 -21.25 1.70
N ALA A 379 36.88 -20.28 2.58
CA ALA A 379 36.29 -20.25 3.92
C ALA A 379 34.76 -20.11 3.88
N VAL A 380 34.22 -19.30 2.96
CA VAL A 380 32.76 -19.20 2.74
C VAL A 380 32.18 -20.53 2.27
N THR A 381 32.90 -21.23 1.39
CA THR A 381 32.51 -22.55 0.88
C THR A 381 32.52 -23.61 2.00
N GLU A 382 33.53 -23.59 2.88
CA GLU A 382 33.64 -24.48 4.04
C GLU A 382 32.54 -24.27 5.09
N ILE A 383 31.97 -23.06 5.19
CA ILE A 383 30.82 -22.78 6.07
C ILE A 383 29.59 -23.61 5.66
N GLY A 384 29.47 -24.03 4.40
CA GLY A 384 28.39 -24.88 3.91
C GLY A 384 27.04 -24.17 3.74
N LEU A 385 27.01 -22.84 3.78
CA LEU A 385 25.86 -22.04 3.37
C LEU A 385 25.85 -21.94 1.83
N PRO A 386 24.75 -22.26 1.13
CA PRO A 386 24.67 -22.06 -0.32
C PRO A 386 24.88 -20.58 -0.67
N VAL A 387 25.91 -20.30 -1.47
CA VAL A 387 26.19 -18.95 -1.99
C VAL A 387 26.28 -19.01 -3.51
N PHE A 388 25.54 -18.13 -4.18
CA PHE A 388 25.57 -17.95 -5.62
C PHE A 388 26.20 -16.60 -5.94
N SER A 389 27.29 -16.60 -6.70
CA SER A 389 28.06 -15.39 -6.96
C SER A 389 28.75 -15.37 -8.32
N GLN A 390 29.41 -14.26 -8.66
CA GLN A 390 30.29 -14.16 -9.84
C GLN A 390 31.72 -14.66 -9.57
N GLY A 391 31.97 -15.32 -8.43
CA GLY A 391 33.24 -15.95 -8.07
C GLY A 391 34.06 -15.20 -7.01
N ALA A 392 35.31 -15.63 -6.84
CA ALA A 392 36.20 -15.16 -5.79
C ALA A 392 36.79 -13.77 -6.08
N HIS A 393 36.86 -12.90 -5.06
CA HIS A 393 37.62 -11.66 -5.11
C HIS A 393 38.18 -11.28 -3.73
N PRO A 394 39.48 -10.93 -3.59
CA PRO A 394 40.12 -10.76 -2.28
C PRO A 394 39.81 -9.43 -1.55
N SER A 395 39.12 -8.48 -2.19
CA SER A 395 38.94 -7.14 -1.62
C SER A 395 37.78 -7.03 -0.64
N VAL A 396 37.86 -6.01 0.22
CA VAL A 396 36.86 -5.68 1.24
C VAL A 396 35.75 -4.77 0.71
N LEU A 397 34.64 -4.71 1.47
CA LEU A 397 33.61 -3.70 1.34
C LEU A 397 34.26 -2.30 1.43
N GLY A 398 34.13 -1.50 0.37
CA GLY A 398 34.77 -0.18 0.27
C GLY A 398 35.82 -0.03 -0.82
N ARG A 399 36.10 -1.07 -1.62
CA ARG A 399 36.87 -0.89 -2.88
C ARG A 399 36.02 -0.23 -3.97
N LYS A 400 34.79 -0.73 -4.17
CA LYS A 400 33.86 -0.24 -5.20
C LYS A 400 32.38 -0.17 -4.78
N HIS A 401 32.07 -0.55 -3.54
CA HIS A 401 30.70 -0.58 -3.01
C HIS A 401 30.57 0.29 -1.77
N VAL A 402 29.44 0.99 -1.69
CA VAL A 402 28.86 1.50 -0.44
C VAL A 402 27.56 0.74 -0.20
N PRO A 403 27.39 0.06 0.95
CA PRO A 403 26.11 -0.54 1.30
C PRO A 403 25.09 0.56 1.60
N TRP A 404 23.94 0.53 0.92
CA TRP A 404 23.03 1.68 0.88
C TRP A 404 21.70 1.37 1.58
N ASP A 405 20.88 0.51 0.99
CA ASP A 405 19.54 0.16 1.48
C ASP A 405 19.37 -1.36 1.59
N SER A 406 18.43 -1.78 2.43
CA SER A 406 17.96 -3.17 2.55
C SER A 406 16.44 -3.22 2.57
N ASP A 407 15.85 -4.37 2.26
CA ASP A 407 14.40 -4.59 2.25
C ASP A 407 13.66 -3.62 1.29
N ILE A 408 14.29 -3.32 0.14
CA ILE A 408 13.71 -2.56 -0.98
C ILE A 408 13.75 -3.38 -2.27
N THR A 409 13.02 -2.96 -3.30
CA THR A 409 13.19 -3.53 -4.65
C THR A 409 14.59 -3.24 -5.19
N ILE A 410 15.27 -4.26 -5.69
CA ILE A 410 16.63 -4.18 -6.25
C ILE A 410 16.71 -4.76 -7.67
N SER A 411 17.82 -4.49 -8.36
CA SER A 411 18.16 -5.06 -9.67
C SER A 411 19.41 -5.92 -9.56
N CYS A 412 19.25 -7.21 -9.25
CA CYS A 412 20.37 -8.15 -9.06
C CYS A 412 20.54 -8.99 -10.32
N GLY A 413 21.71 -8.92 -10.95
CA GLY A 413 22.00 -9.69 -12.18
C GLY A 413 20.99 -9.39 -13.30
N GLY A 414 20.47 -8.16 -13.38
CA GLY A 414 19.43 -7.77 -14.35
C GLY A 414 18.00 -8.19 -14.00
N ALA A 415 17.79 -9.02 -12.96
CA ALA A 415 16.46 -9.35 -12.45
C ALA A 415 15.97 -8.29 -11.47
N THR A 416 14.70 -7.92 -11.57
CA THR A 416 14.02 -7.18 -10.50
C THR A 416 13.67 -8.15 -9.38
N VAL A 417 14.10 -7.85 -8.15
CA VAL A 417 13.83 -8.67 -6.97
C VAL A 417 13.21 -7.79 -5.88
N GLN A 418 12.03 -8.18 -5.42
CA GLN A 418 11.35 -7.56 -4.28
C GLN A 418 11.60 -8.36 -3.00
N PRO A 419 11.59 -7.71 -1.82
CA PRO A 419 11.53 -8.43 -0.55
C PRO A 419 10.34 -9.40 -0.55
N GLY A 420 10.58 -10.65 -0.16
CA GLY A 420 9.56 -11.70 -0.15
C GLY A 420 9.39 -12.48 -1.45
N ASP A 421 10.01 -12.07 -2.57
CA ASP A 421 10.04 -12.91 -3.79
C ASP A 421 10.66 -14.28 -3.47
N ILE A 422 10.17 -15.33 -4.11
CA ILE A 422 10.70 -16.67 -3.91
C ILE A 422 11.91 -16.88 -4.81
N ILE A 423 13.06 -17.11 -4.20
CA ILE A 423 14.31 -17.36 -4.89
C ILE A 423 14.52 -18.86 -5.00
N VAL A 424 14.76 -19.34 -6.22
CA VAL A 424 15.14 -20.73 -6.50
C VAL A 424 16.41 -20.72 -7.31
N GLY A 425 17.39 -21.55 -6.93
CA GLY A 425 18.61 -21.69 -7.71
C GLY A 425 19.23 -23.07 -7.60
N ASP A 426 19.84 -23.50 -8.69
CA ASP A 426 20.64 -24.72 -8.81
C ASP A 426 21.80 -24.51 -9.80
N SER A 427 22.39 -25.58 -10.31
CA SER A 427 23.57 -25.48 -11.18
C SER A 427 23.33 -24.71 -12.49
N ASP A 428 22.07 -24.52 -12.91
CA ASP A 428 21.72 -23.76 -14.11
C ASP A 428 21.60 -22.25 -13.85
N GLY A 429 21.53 -21.83 -12.59
CA GLY A 429 21.46 -20.42 -12.19
C GLY A 429 20.42 -20.16 -11.12
N VAL A 430 19.95 -18.91 -11.03
CA VAL A 430 19.02 -18.45 -9.99
C VAL A 430 17.90 -17.65 -10.62
N ILE A 431 16.66 -17.89 -10.16
CA ILE A 431 15.46 -17.15 -10.57
C ILE A 431 14.74 -16.55 -9.35
N ALA A 432 14.08 -15.42 -9.59
CA ALA A 432 13.15 -14.78 -8.67
C ALA A 432 11.71 -14.97 -9.17
N ILE A 433 10.87 -15.59 -8.34
CA ILE A 433 9.49 -15.96 -8.65
C ILE A 433 8.55 -15.09 -7.80
N PRO A 434 7.61 -14.35 -8.42
CA PRO A 434 6.58 -13.64 -7.67
C PRO A 434 5.75 -14.62 -6.80
N PRO A 435 5.52 -14.33 -5.51
CA PRO A 435 4.83 -15.25 -4.60
C PRO A 435 3.46 -15.74 -5.10
N ALA A 436 2.70 -14.84 -5.73
CA ALA A 436 1.37 -15.14 -6.26
C ALA A 436 1.37 -16.19 -7.39
N LEU A 437 2.52 -16.50 -8.00
CA LEU A 437 2.63 -17.44 -9.11
C LEU A 437 3.34 -18.74 -8.73
N ALA A 438 4.01 -18.78 -7.59
CA ALA A 438 4.98 -19.82 -7.29
C ALA A 438 4.37 -21.22 -7.17
N GLU A 439 3.19 -21.35 -6.54
CA GLU A 439 2.49 -22.64 -6.43
C GLU A 439 2.18 -23.22 -7.80
N GLN A 440 1.55 -22.43 -8.66
CA GLN A 440 1.16 -22.86 -10.00
C GLN A 440 2.38 -23.17 -10.88
N ILE A 441 3.44 -22.37 -10.78
CA ILE A 441 4.68 -22.60 -11.53
C ILE A 441 5.34 -23.90 -11.07
N ALA A 442 5.41 -24.15 -9.76
CA ALA A 442 6.00 -25.37 -9.22
C ALA A 442 5.23 -26.62 -9.69
N ASP A 443 3.90 -26.60 -9.59
CA ASP A 443 3.04 -27.71 -10.03
C ASP A 443 3.20 -28.01 -11.52
N ASP A 444 3.12 -26.97 -12.36
CA ASP A 444 3.26 -27.12 -13.80
C ASP A 444 4.67 -27.54 -14.23
N THR A 445 5.70 -27.12 -13.49
CA THR A 445 7.07 -27.58 -13.73
C THR A 445 7.20 -29.05 -13.41
N LEU A 446 6.76 -29.51 -12.23
CA LEU A 446 6.85 -30.91 -11.84
C LEU A 446 6.02 -31.82 -12.78
N ALA A 447 4.84 -31.36 -13.20
CA ALA A 447 4.04 -32.08 -14.20
C ALA A 447 4.75 -32.19 -15.56
N GLN A 448 5.42 -31.11 -16.00
CA GLN A 448 6.19 -31.14 -17.24
C GLN A 448 7.42 -32.05 -17.13
N GLU A 449 8.10 -32.10 -15.98
CA GLU A 449 9.24 -33.01 -15.77
C GLU A 449 8.83 -34.48 -15.90
N ILE A 450 7.63 -34.84 -15.45
CA ILE A 450 7.07 -36.20 -15.65
C ILE A 450 6.81 -36.47 -17.14
N GLU A 451 6.24 -35.51 -17.87
CA GLU A 451 6.02 -35.62 -19.33
C GLU A 451 7.37 -35.74 -20.07
N ASP A 452 8.35 -34.92 -19.71
CA ASP A 452 9.68 -34.87 -20.33
C ASP A 452 10.51 -36.14 -20.04
N ALA A 453 10.40 -36.70 -18.83
CA ALA A 453 11.01 -37.99 -18.50
C ALA A 453 10.44 -39.13 -19.37
N TRP A 454 9.12 -39.16 -19.56
CA TRP A 454 8.48 -40.14 -20.45
C TRP A 454 8.92 -39.93 -21.91
N ILE A 455 9.00 -38.69 -22.39
CA ILE A 455 9.52 -38.35 -23.71
C ILE A 455 10.95 -38.87 -23.88
N ALA A 456 11.82 -38.64 -22.88
CA ALA A 456 13.19 -39.11 -22.90
C ALA A 456 13.29 -40.64 -23.01
N GLU A 457 12.42 -41.38 -22.31
CA GLU A 457 12.31 -42.84 -22.45
C GLU A 457 11.91 -43.26 -23.86
N GLN A 458 10.94 -42.59 -24.48
CA GLN A 458 10.51 -42.88 -25.85
C GLN A 458 11.61 -42.60 -26.88
N VAL A 459 12.35 -41.49 -26.71
CA VAL A 459 13.52 -41.18 -27.54
C VAL A 459 14.61 -42.24 -27.36
N ALA A 460 14.89 -42.64 -26.12
CA ALA A 460 15.87 -43.69 -25.83
C ALA A 460 15.47 -45.06 -26.41
N ALA A 461 14.16 -45.33 -26.54
CA ALA A 461 13.63 -46.50 -27.22
C ALA A 461 13.74 -46.44 -28.76
N GLY A 462 14.25 -45.33 -29.31
CA GLY A 462 14.54 -45.17 -30.73
C GLY A 462 13.46 -44.44 -31.53
N HIS A 463 12.46 -43.85 -30.87
CA HIS A 463 11.45 -43.03 -31.56
C HIS A 463 12.01 -41.66 -31.99
N PRO A 464 11.59 -41.12 -33.15
CA PRO A 464 12.03 -39.80 -33.60
C PRO A 464 11.50 -38.69 -32.68
N VAL A 465 12.28 -37.62 -32.53
CA VAL A 465 11.92 -36.44 -31.72
C VAL A 465 10.78 -35.63 -32.36
N ASP A 466 10.65 -35.69 -33.69
CA ASP A 466 9.61 -34.98 -34.43
C ASP A 466 8.21 -35.47 -34.03
N GLY A 467 7.38 -34.54 -33.58
CA GLY A 467 6.05 -34.81 -33.02
C GLY A 467 6.04 -35.40 -31.60
N LEU A 468 7.19 -35.75 -31.03
CA LEU A 468 7.33 -36.26 -29.66
C LEU A 468 7.75 -35.14 -28.68
N PHE A 469 8.51 -34.14 -29.14
CA PHE A 469 8.90 -32.97 -28.34
C PHE A 469 8.70 -31.64 -29.12
N PRO A 470 7.59 -30.90 -28.88
CA PRO A 470 6.49 -31.22 -27.97
C PRO A 470 5.56 -32.32 -28.50
N LEU A 471 4.84 -32.99 -27.60
CA LEU A 471 3.87 -34.05 -27.95
C LEU A 471 2.77 -33.54 -28.89
N ASN A 472 2.65 -34.18 -30.05
CA ASN A 472 1.48 -34.06 -30.92
C ASN A 472 0.30 -34.87 -30.36
N ALA A 473 -0.85 -34.82 -31.04
CA ALA A 473 -2.07 -35.49 -30.57
C ALA A 473 -1.92 -37.02 -30.41
N GLU A 474 -1.15 -37.68 -31.29
CA GLU A 474 -0.93 -39.14 -31.22
C GLU A 474 -0.09 -39.51 -30.01
N TRP A 475 1.03 -38.81 -29.80
CA TRP A 475 1.94 -39.08 -28.70
C TRP A 475 1.34 -38.67 -27.35
N ARG A 476 0.52 -37.61 -27.31
CA ARG A 476 -0.24 -37.21 -26.12
C ARG A 476 -1.22 -38.30 -25.68
N ALA A 477 -1.97 -38.89 -26.61
CA ALA A 477 -2.87 -40.01 -26.29
C ALA A 477 -2.12 -41.24 -25.74
N ARG A 478 -0.90 -41.51 -26.24
CA ARG A 478 -0.04 -42.59 -25.73
C ARG A 478 0.48 -42.30 -24.32
N TYR A 479 0.91 -41.07 -24.06
CA TYR A 479 1.33 -40.62 -22.74
C TYR A 479 0.18 -40.79 -21.73
N GLU A 480 -1.00 -40.24 -22.03
CA GLU A 480 -2.18 -40.31 -21.16
C GLU A 480 -2.62 -41.76 -20.87
N ALA A 481 -2.55 -42.64 -21.86
CA ALA A 481 -2.85 -44.07 -21.69
C ALA A 481 -1.80 -44.79 -20.82
N ALA A 482 -0.53 -44.40 -20.90
CA ALA A 482 0.56 -45.01 -20.15
C ALA A 482 0.64 -44.53 -18.69
N THR A 483 0.30 -43.26 -18.43
CA THR A 483 0.42 -42.63 -17.11
C THR A 483 -0.90 -42.49 -16.36
N GLY A 484 -2.04 -42.71 -17.02
CA GLY A 484 -3.37 -42.55 -16.44
C GLY A 484 -3.84 -41.10 -16.33
N ALA A 485 -3.07 -40.14 -16.86
CA ALA A 485 -3.30 -38.71 -16.74
C ALA A 485 -4.63 -38.20 -17.35
N GLY A 486 -5.29 -39.00 -18.20
CA GLY A 486 -6.57 -38.64 -18.85
C GLY A 486 -7.85 -39.01 -18.06
N SER A 487 -7.75 -39.60 -16.87
CA SER A 487 -8.93 -40.20 -16.18
C SER A 487 -9.61 -39.34 -15.11
N ASP A 488 -9.14 -38.12 -14.83
CA ASP A 488 -9.72 -37.25 -13.79
C ASP A 488 -10.41 -36.01 -14.37
N THR A 489 -11.52 -36.22 -15.09
CA THR A 489 -12.51 -35.16 -15.32
C THR A 489 -13.92 -35.72 -15.12
N GLY A 490 -14.42 -35.64 -13.88
CA GLY A 490 -15.85 -35.63 -13.61
C GLY A 490 -16.36 -36.57 -12.52
N SER A 491 -16.15 -36.23 -11.25
CA SER A 491 -17.21 -36.40 -10.23
C SER A 491 -17.00 -35.44 -9.05
N ARG A 492 -17.55 -34.23 -9.18
CA ARG A 492 -18.08 -33.48 -8.04
C ARG A 492 -19.51 -33.10 -8.39
N SER A 493 -20.44 -33.92 -7.92
CA SER A 493 -21.87 -33.62 -7.83
C SER A 493 -22.16 -32.78 -6.60
#